data_AF-A0AAI9TMF6-F1
#
_entry.id   AF-A0AAI9TMF6-F1
#
_cell.length_a   1.000
_cell.length_b   1.000
_cell.length_c   1.000
_cell.angle_alpha   90.00
_cell.angle_beta   90.00
_cell.angle_gamma   90.00
#
_symmetry.space_group_name_H-M   'P 1'
#
loop_
_entity.id
_entity.type
_entity.pdbx_description
1 polymer ?
#
loop_
_entity_poly.entity_id
_entity_poly.type
_entity_poly.pdbx_seq_one_letter_code
_entity_poly.pdbx_strand_id
1 'polypeptide(L)'
;MSSTLLQASAAVFVLLSVGHTIKGRQWTADPRFRAIAGTSSWTCGTLGWYQGSGFFLLTGLLHWQWSRDPSLLQEPLNKAMAGIVNILLWTSTAWYAKYGINDTAIVIATSAALQAFGVGKACL
;
A
#
# COMPACT_ATOMS: atom_id res chain seq x y z
N MET A 1 12.87 -15.77 -11.38
CA MET A 1 12.64 -14.33 -11.62
C MET A 1 11.41 -13.79 -10.90
N SER A 2 10.26 -14.47 -10.92
CA SER A 2 9.05 -14.06 -10.17
C SER A 2 9.31 -13.90 -8.66
N SER A 3 9.99 -14.87 -8.03
CA SER A 3 10.32 -14.81 -6.59
C SER A 3 11.12 -13.55 -6.21
N THR A 4 12.10 -13.12 -7.00
CA THR A 4 12.87 -11.89 -6.75
C THR A 4 12.02 -10.63 -6.83
N LEU A 5 11.09 -10.55 -7.79
CA LEU A 5 10.16 -9.41 -7.91
C LEU A 5 9.17 -9.35 -6.74
N LEU A 6 8.70 -10.51 -6.27
CA LEU A 6 7.83 -10.62 -5.11
C LEU A 6 8.58 -10.27 -3.81
N GLN A 7 9.85 -10.66 -3.67
CA GLN A 7 10.70 -10.22 -2.55
C GLN A 7 10.93 -8.70 -2.57
N ALA A 8 11.22 -8.13 -3.73
CA ALA A 8 11.35 -6.68 -3.89
C ALA A 8 10.06 -5.96 -3.52
N SER A 9 8.91 -6.47 -4.00
CA SER A 9 7.59 -5.94 -3.64
C SER A 9 7.34 -6.03 -2.14
N ALA A 10 7.66 -7.16 -1.51
CA ALA A 10 7.53 -7.33 -0.06
C ALA A 10 8.32 -6.28 0.72
N ALA A 11 9.59 -6.06 0.36
CA ALA A 11 10.44 -5.04 0.96
C ALA A 11 9.88 -3.62 0.75
N VAL A 12 9.44 -3.30 -0.47
CA VAL A 12 8.81 -2.01 -0.79
C VAL A 12 7.58 -1.76 0.06
N PHE A 13 6.69 -2.73 0.23
CA PHE A 13 5.48 -2.55 1.04
C PHE A 13 5.76 -2.43 2.54
N VAL A 14 6.78 -3.11 3.05
CA VAL A 14 7.26 -2.88 4.44
C VAL A 14 7.80 -1.46 4.60
N LEU A 15 8.61 -0.98 3.66
CA LEU A 15 9.10 0.40 3.67
C LEU A 15 7.97 1.42 3.54
N LEU A 16 6.97 1.15 2.71
CA LEU A 16 5.76 1.98 2.60
C LEU A 16 4.99 2.01 3.92
N SER A 17 4.84 0.89 4.63
CA SER A 17 4.18 0.86 5.93
C SER A 17 4.86 1.81 6.93
N VAL A 18 6.19 1.74 7.01
CA VAL A 18 6.99 2.62 7.88
C VAL A 18 6.88 4.07 7.43
N GLY A 19 7.09 4.36 6.14
CA GLY A 19 7.01 5.70 5.58
C GLY A 19 5.62 6.33 5.73
N HIS A 20 4.56 5.54 5.53
CA HIS A 20 3.17 5.97 5.70
C HIS A 20 2.86 6.27 7.17
N THR A 21 3.40 5.49 8.11
CA THR A 21 3.29 5.78 9.55
C THR A 21 3.95 7.11 9.90
N ILE A 22 5.17 7.35 9.40
CA ILE A 22 5.91 8.60 9.63
C ILE A 22 5.15 9.79 9.03
N LYS A 23 4.70 9.67 7.78
CA LYS A 23 3.93 10.72 7.10
C LYS A 23 2.59 11.00 7.78
N GLY A 24 1.91 9.96 8.27
CA GLY A 24 0.68 10.13 9.05
C GLY A 24 0.91 10.88 10.36
N ARG A 25 2.03 10.64 11.05
CA ARG A 25 2.41 11.42 12.23
C ARG A 25 2.69 12.89 11.89
N GLN A 26 3.40 13.15 10.79
CA GLN A 26 3.65 14.51 10.33
C GLN A 26 2.35 15.24 9.96
N TRP A 27 1.45 14.56 9.24
CA TRP A 27 0.18 15.14 8.83
C TRP A 27 -0.75 15.42 10.01
N THR A 28 -0.83 14.48 10.96
CA THR A 28 -1.65 14.65 12.17
C THR A 28 -1.07 15.67 13.16
N ALA A 29 0.22 16.03 13.02
CA ALA A 29 0.85 17.10 13.77
C ALA A 29 0.57 18.51 13.22
N ASP A 30 0.02 18.64 12.01
CA ASP A 30 -0.33 19.95 11.41
C ASP A 30 -1.28 20.72 12.35
N PRO A 31 -1.01 21.99 12.68
CA PRO A 31 -1.85 22.77 13.59
C PRO A 31 -3.33 22.81 13.18
N ARG A 32 -3.63 22.80 11.87
CA ARG A 32 -5.01 22.80 11.35
C ARG A 32 -5.72 21.50 11.65
N PHE A 33 -5.00 20.37 11.58
CA PHE A 33 -5.58 19.08 11.93
C PHE A 33 -5.68 18.89 13.45
N ARG A 34 -4.70 19.40 14.21
CA ARG A 34 -4.76 19.41 15.68
C ARG A 34 -5.91 20.27 16.22
N ALA A 35 -6.27 21.35 15.53
CA ALA A 35 -7.38 22.23 15.92
C ALA A 35 -8.73 21.51 15.96
N ILE A 36 -8.89 20.39 15.23
CA ILE A 36 -10.12 19.59 15.21
C ILE A 36 -10.04 18.33 16.08
N ALA A 37 -9.06 18.24 16.99
CA ALA A 37 -8.86 17.09 17.87
C ALA A 37 -10.14 16.74 18.66
N GLY A 38 -10.43 15.44 18.77
CA GLY A 38 -11.63 14.92 19.44
C GLY A 38 -12.90 14.88 18.58
N THR A 39 -12.88 15.45 17.37
CA THR A 39 -14.00 15.32 16.41
C THR A 39 -13.98 13.98 15.68
N SER A 40 -15.09 13.61 15.05
CA SER A 40 -15.17 12.43 14.16
C SER A 40 -14.19 12.52 13.00
N SER A 41 -14.03 13.70 12.37
CA SER A 41 -13.07 13.92 11.28
C SER A 41 -11.63 13.70 11.73
N TRP A 42 -11.27 14.15 12.94
CA TRP A 42 -9.94 13.90 13.50
C TRP A 42 -9.71 12.41 13.79
N THR A 43 -10.69 11.74 14.39
CA THR A 43 -10.61 10.31 14.71
C THR A 43 -10.49 9.47 13.44
N CYS A 44 -11.38 9.68 12.45
CA CYS A 44 -11.35 8.95 11.18
C CYS A 44 -10.08 9.22 10.39
N GLY A 45 -9.61 10.48 10.35
CA GLY A 45 -8.35 10.81 9.69
C GLY A 45 -7.15 10.13 10.35
N THR A 46 -7.06 10.19 11.68
CA THR A 46 -5.95 9.59 12.45
C THR A 46 -5.94 8.08 12.32
N LEU A 47 -7.09 7.42 12.54
CA LEU A 47 -7.20 5.97 12.40
C LEU A 47 -6.96 5.50 10.97
N GLY A 48 -7.40 6.27 9.97
CA GLY A 48 -7.16 5.99 8.56
C GLY A 48 -5.66 5.88 8.23
N TRP A 49 -4.82 6.73 8.84
CA TRP A 49 -3.36 6.63 8.69
C TRP A 49 -2.79 5.32 9.27
N TYR A 50 -3.26 4.90 10.44
CA TYR A 50 -2.83 3.64 11.05
C TYR A 50 -3.34 2.42 10.27
N GLN A 51 -4.60 2.43 9.84
CA GLN A 51 -5.17 1.38 8.99
C GLN A 51 -4.42 1.25 7.67
N GLY A 52 -4.09 2.36 7.00
CA GLY A 52 -3.28 2.34 5.78
C GLY A 52 -1.88 1.78 6.00
N SER A 53 -1.26 2.08 7.15
CA SER A 53 0.05 1.52 7.52
C SER A 53 -0.01 0.01 7.75
N GLY A 54 -1.05 -0.47 8.43
CA GLY A 54 -1.32 -1.90 8.60
C GLY A 54 -1.61 -2.61 7.28
N PHE A 55 -2.36 -1.97 6.39
CA PHE A 55 -2.62 -2.46 5.03
C PHE A 55 -1.30 -2.70 4.27
N PHE A 56 -0.40 -1.70 4.21
CA PHE A 56 0.88 -1.87 3.53
C PHE A 56 1.73 -2.99 4.16
N LEU A 57 1.76 -3.11 5.49
CA LEU A 57 2.49 -4.19 6.13
C LEU A 57 1.92 -5.57 5.76
N LEU A 58 0.60 -5.72 5.82
CA LEU A 58 -0.08 -6.95 5.43
C LEU A 58 0.20 -7.30 3.96
N THR A 59 0.16 -6.31 3.06
CA THR A 59 0.55 -6.51 1.66
C THR A 59 2.00 -6.98 1.54
N GLY A 60 2.93 -6.40 2.29
CA GLY A 60 4.32 -6.84 2.32
C GLY A 60 4.46 -8.31 2.74
N LEU A 61 3.72 -8.73 3.77
CA LEU A 61 3.71 -10.12 4.24
C LEU A 61 3.10 -11.08 3.20
N LEU A 62 2.04 -10.68 2.50
CA LEU A 62 1.47 -11.46 1.41
C LEU A 62 2.48 -11.68 0.28
N HIS A 63 3.17 -10.61 -0.14
CA HIS A 63 4.21 -10.71 -1.15
C HIS A 63 5.38 -11.58 -0.70
N TRP A 64 5.75 -11.51 0.58
CA TRP A 64 6.76 -12.40 1.15
C TRP A 64 6.32 -13.86 1.09
N GLN A 65 5.06 -14.16 1.45
CA GLN A 65 4.49 -15.50 1.34
C GLN A 65 4.51 -16.02 -0.11
N TRP A 66 4.00 -15.23 -1.05
CA TRP A 66 4.02 -15.59 -2.47
C TRP A 66 5.43 -15.72 -3.04
N SER A 67 6.41 -15.00 -2.48
CA SER A 67 7.81 -15.15 -2.92
C SER A 67 8.41 -16.49 -2.54
N ARG A 68 7.95 -17.08 -1.42
CA ARG A 68 8.38 -18.39 -0.92
C ARG A 68 7.67 -19.54 -1.63
N ASP A 69 6.41 -19.34 -1.97
CA ASP A 69 5.61 -20.27 -2.76
C ASP A 69 4.77 -19.52 -3.80
N PRO A 70 5.33 -19.31 -5.01
CA PRO A 70 4.61 -18.62 -6.08
C PRO A 70 3.41 -19.40 -6.60
N SER A 71 3.32 -20.71 -6.35
CA SER A 71 2.19 -21.52 -6.82
C SER A 71 0.86 -21.11 -6.17
N LEU A 72 0.92 -20.49 -4.97
CA LEU A 72 -0.24 -19.91 -4.29
C LEU A 72 -0.96 -18.86 -5.14
N LEU A 73 -0.25 -18.15 -6.01
CA LEU A 73 -0.85 -17.18 -6.92
C LEU A 73 -1.64 -17.82 -8.07
N GLN A 74 -1.66 -19.15 -8.20
CA GLN A 74 -2.57 -19.85 -9.10
C GLN A 74 -3.97 -20.01 -8.52
N GLU A 75 -4.09 -20.01 -7.19
CA GLU A 75 -5.35 -20.11 -6.49
C GLU A 75 -6.22 -18.85 -6.69
N PRO A 76 -7.52 -18.99 -7.00
CA PRO A 76 -8.41 -17.85 -7.25
C PRO A 76 -8.44 -16.81 -6.13
N LEU A 77 -8.36 -17.27 -4.87
CA LEU A 77 -8.37 -16.37 -3.71
C LEU A 77 -7.14 -15.45 -3.66
N ASN A 78 -5.94 -15.97 -3.94
CA ASN A 78 -4.72 -15.17 -3.96
C ASN A 78 -4.72 -14.18 -5.14
N LYS A 79 -5.22 -14.59 -6.31
CA LYS A 79 -5.43 -13.69 -7.45
C LYS A 79 -6.39 -12.55 -7.10
N ALA A 80 -7.49 -12.87 -6.41
CA ALA A 80 -8.45 -11.88 -5.95
C ALA A 80 -7.82 -10.90 -4.94
N MET A 81 -7.08 -11.39 -3.95
CA MET A 81 -6.36 -10.53 -2.99
C MET A 81 -5.38 -9.59 -3.71
N ALA A 82 -4.55 -10.11 -4.63
CA ALA A 82 -3.63 -9.29 -5.40
C ALA A 82 -4.36 -8.24 -6.26
N GLY A 83 -5.48 -8.62 -6.88
CA GLY A 83 -6.34 -7.69 -7.63
C GLY A 83 -6.90 -6.57 -6.78
N ILE A 84 -7.44 -6.88 -5.59
CA ILE A 84 -7.96 -5.89 -4.63
C ILE A 84 -6.86 -4.92 -4.21
N VAL A 85 -5.68 -5.42 -3.84
CA VAL A 85 -4.55 -4.55 -3.47
C VAL A 85 -4.22 -3.63 -4.65
N ASN A 86 -4.12 -4.15 -5.86
CA ASN A 86 -3.76 -3.34 -7.02
C ASN A 86 -4.81 -2.26 -7.34
N ILE A 87 -6.11 -2.57 -7.23
CA ILE A 87 -7.20 -1.60 -7.38
C ILE A 87 -7.09 -0.49 -6.33
N LEU A 88 -6.84 -0.84 -5.06
CA LEU A 88 -6.67 0.14 -3.98
C LEU A 88 -5.49 1.08 -4.24
N LEU A 89 -4.35 0.57 -4.70
CA LEU A 89 -3.16 1.38 -4.99
C LEU A 89 -3.39 2.32 -6.17
N TRP A 90 -3.98 1.85 -7.27
CA TRP A 90 -4.27 2.69 -8.44
C TRP A 90 -5.34 3.74 -8.14
N THR A 91 -6.38 3.38 -7.39
CA THR A 91 -7.41 4.35 -6.93
C THR A 91 -6.78 5.42 -6.06
N SER A 92 -5.92 5.03 -5.11
CA SER A 92 -5.20 5.96 -4.24
C SER A 92 -4.27 6.88 -5.04
N THR A 93 -3.54 6.32 -6.02
CA THR A 93 -2.68 7.08 -6.94
C THR A 93 -3.47 8.16 -7.67
N ALA A 94 -4.59 7.78 -8.31
CA ALA A 94 -5.44 8.70 -9.05
C ALA A 94 -6.01 9.79 -8.15
N TRP A 95 -6.42 9.44 -6.93
CA TRP A 95 -6.93 10.40 -5.96
C TRP A 95 -5.85 11.39 -5.52
N TYR A 96 -4.67 10.92 -5.12
CA TYR A 96 -3.56 11.79 -4.73
C TYR A 96 -3.14 12.74 -5.85
N ALA A 97 -3.02 12.24 -7.09
CA ALA A 97 -2.69 13.06 -8.24
C ALA A 97 -3.75 14.14 -8.50
N LYS A 98 -5.04 13.78 -8.44
CA LYS A 98 -6.16 14.71 -8.63
C LYS A 98 -6.12 15.90 -7.66
N TYR A 99 -5.67 15.69 -6.43
CA TYR A 99 -5.60 16.73 -5.39
C TYR A 99 -4.17 17.31 -5.21
N GLY A 100 -3.27 17.10 -6.17
CA GLY A 100 -1.95 17.72 -6.20
C GLY A 100 -0.91 17.12 -5.24
N ILE A 101 -1.18 15.95 -4.65
CA ILE A 101 -0.25 15.25 -3.75
C ILE A 101 0.64 14.31 -4.59
N ASN A 102 1.38 14.90 -5.53
CA ASN A 102 2.06 14.17 -6.61
C ASN A 102 3.17 13.23 -6.11
N ASP A 103 3.93 13.63 -5.09
CA ASP A 103 5.02 12.79 -4.54
C ASP A 103 4.46 11.45 -3.99
N THR A 104 3.33 11.51 -3.29
CA THR A 104 2.66 10.29 -2.81
C THR A 104 2.11 9.50 -3.99
N ALA A 105 1.47 10.17 -4.96
CA ALA A 105 0.92 9.49 -6.13
C ALA A 105 2.00 8.70 -6.88
N ILE A 106 3.17 9.28 -7.11
CA ILE A 106 4.29 8.62 -7.78
C ILE A 106 4.75 7.38 -6.99
N VAL A 107 4.97 7.52 -5.69
CA VAL A 107 5.42 6.40 -4.84
C VAL A 107 4.43 5.24 -4.85
N ILE A 108 3.13 5.52 -4.75
CA ILE A 108 2.09 4.49 -4.78
C ILE A 108 1.95 3.89 -6.18
N ALA A 109 2.04 4.69 -7.26
CA ALA A 109 2.01 4.23 -8.64
C ALA A 109 3.15 3.26 -8.95
N THR A 110 4.38 3.60 -8.56
CA THR A 110 5.55 2.73 -8.75
C THR A 110 5.37 1.40 -8.02
N SER A 111 4.82 1.44 -6.82
CA SER A 111 4.56 0.23 -6.02
C SER A 111 3.42 -0.62 -6.61
N ALA A 112 2.38 0.01 -7.15
CA ALA A 112 1.30 -0.65 -7.87
C ALA A 112 1.82 -1.35 -9.13
N ALA A 113 2.65 -0.66 -9.93
CA ALA A 113 3.27 -1.21 -11.12
C ALA A 113 4.19 -2.40 -10.78
N LEU A 114 5.03 -2.27 -9.76
CA LEU A 114 5.92 -3.34 -9.29
C LEU A 114 5.13 -4.59 -8.87
N GLN A 115 4.09 -4.43 -8.04
CA GLN A 115 3.22 -5.53 -7.63
C GLN A 115 2.54 -6.18 -8.85
N ALA A 116 1.91 -5.38 -9.71
CA ALA A 116 1.16 -5.91 -10.85
C ALA A 116 2.08 -6.72 -11.77
N PHE A 117 3.31 -6.25 -11.98
CA PHE A 117 4.32 -6.97 -12.76
C PHE A 117 4.80 -8.24 -12.05
N GLY A 118 5.13 -8.17 -10.77
CA GLY A 118 5.60 -9.30 -9.98
C GLY A 118 4.56 -10.43 -9.88
N VAL A 119 3.31 -10.07 -9.57
CA VAL A 119 2.17 -11.01 -9.51
C VAL A 119 1.85 -11.54 -10.91
N GLY A 120 1.76 -10.68 -11.93
CA GLY A 120 1.48 -11.10 -13.29
C GLY A 120 2.47 -12.13 -13.81
N LYS A 121 3.77 -11.93 -13.52
CA LYS A 121 4.83 -12.90 -13.86
C LYS A 121 4.78 -14.21 -13.07
N ALA A 122 4.14 -14.25 -11.91
CA ALA A 122 3.95 -15.46 -11.11
C ALA A 122 2.65 -16.20 -11.45
N CYS A 123 1.67 -15.50 -12.04
CA CYS A 123 0.42 -16.07 -12.52
C CYS A 123 0.55 -16.73 -13.90
N LEU A 124 1.51 -16.30 -14.72
CA LEU A 124 1.88 -16.91 -16.01
C LEU A 124 2.80 -18.12 -15.80
#